data_AF-A0A7X8SMI3-F1
#
_entry.id   AF-A0A7X8SMI3-F1
#
_cell.length_a   1.000
_cell.length_b   1.000
_cell.length_c   1.000
_cell.angle_alpha   90.00
_cell.angle_beta   90.00
_cell.angle_gamma   90.00
#
_symmetry.space_group_name_H-M   'P 1'
#
loop_
_entity.id
_entity.type
_entity.pdbx_description
1 polymer ?
#
loop_
_entity_poly.entity_id
_entity_poly.type
_entity_poly.pdbx_seq_one_letter_code
_entity_poly.pdbx_strand_id
1 'polypeptide(L)'
;MKKIFITTFLLFSICFSVFAQRRFPDISPKDLPVELVDKLNINEDVEKKLNKAYVRLQEDVINTMIIAKKEGDINQEDLKVELNGYRQKHLKKVKDFMPDTAYTTYEEFIMLDRRERREYILVLKLKLTPDQKEKYDAIQASNEQVISKIKEQYKGDREAMRDALIPLKKQQFQMLAQVLTEEQMEILKASVPKRGNRQPID
;
A
#
# COMPACT_ATOMS: atom_id res chain seq x y z
N MET A 1 -45.67 -15.99 20.16
CA MET A 1 -44.26 -16.00 20.65
C MET A 1 -43.18 -16.31 19.58
N LYS A 2 -43.50 -16.52 18.29
CA LYS A 2 -42.48 -16.78 17.24
C LYS A 2 -41.87 -15.54 16.56
N LYS A 3 -42.53 -14.37 16.63
CA LYS A 3 -42.10 -13.15 15.92
C LYS A 3 -40.98 -12.35 16.63
N ILE A 4 -40.80 -12.54 17.94
CA ILE A 4 -39.85 -11.76 18.76
C ILE A 4 -38.41 -12.30 18.65
N PHE A 5 -38.25 -13.60 18.38
CA PHE A 5 -36.95 -14.25 18.21
C PHE A 5 -36.26 -13.92 16.87
N ILE A 6 -37.03 -13.68 15.81
CA ILE A 6 -36.48 -13.36 14.48
C ILE A 6 -35.90 -11.93 14.49
N THR A 7 -36.57 -11.00 15.16
CA THR A 7 -36.11 -9.60 15.28
C THR A 7 -34.85 -9.45 16.13
N THR A 8 -34.69 -10.26 17.18
CA THR A 8 -33.48 -10.22 18.02
C THR A 8 -32.27 -10.84 17.31
N PHE A 9 -32.47 -11.90 16.52
CA PHE A 9 -31.38 -12.51 15.73
C PHE A 9 -30.89 -11.57 14.61
N LEU A 10 -31.81 -10.88 13.93
CA LEU A 10 -31.48 -9.87 12.91
C LEU A 10 -30.74 -8.65 13.50
N LEU A 11 -31.18 -8.16 14.66
CA LEU A 11 -30.50 -7.04 15.34
C LEU A 11 -29.10 -7.44 15.83
N PHE A 12 -28.88 -8.67 16.28
CA PHE A 12 -27.55 -9.14 16.68
C PHE A 12 -26.60 -9.30 15.49
N SER A 13 -27.07 -9.78 14.34
CA SER A 13 -26.26 -9.84 13.10
C SER A 13 -25.90 -8.46 12.55
N ILE A 14 -26.80 -7.48 12.65
CA ILE A 14 -26.54 -6.10 12.23
C ILE A 14 -25.58 -5.40 13.21
N CYS A 15 -25.67 -5.68 14.51
CA CYS A 15 -24.72 -5.14 15.49
C CYS A 15 -23.31 -5.71 15.31
N PHE A 16 -23.15 -7.00 14.95
CA PHE A 16 -21.83 -7.59 14.69
C PHE A 16 -21.16 -7.02 13.43
N SER A 17 -21.90 -6.77 12.36
CA SER A 17 -21.35 -6.15 11.15
C SER A 17 -20.93 -4.70 11.39
N VAL A 18 -21.69 -3.94 12.20
CA VAL A 18 -21.35 -2.57 12.59
C VAL A 18 -20.18 -2.51 13.58
N PHE A 19 -20.05 -3.47 14.51
CA PHE A 19 -18.93 -3.50 15.45
C PHE A 19 -17.61 -3.96 14.81
N ALA A 20 -17.68 -4.85 13.81
CA ALA A 20 -16.51 -5.20 13.00
C ALA A 20 -15.96 -3.98 12.24
N GLN A 21 -16.81 -3.13 11.69
CA GLN A 21 -16.39 -1.93 10.96
C GLN A 21 -15.67 -0.87 11.82
N ARG A 22 -15.93 -0.82 13.14
CA ARG A 22 -15.42 0.26 14.01
C ARG A 22 -13.98 0.07 14.52
N ARG A 23 -13.33 -1.06 14.27
CA ARG A 23 -11.94 -1.32 14.72
C ARG A 23 -10.95 -1.72 13.63
N PHE A 24 -11.35 -1.78 12.37
CA PHE A 24 -10.40 -1.90 11.28
C PHE A 24 -10.03 -0.50 10.79
N PRO A 25 -8.74 -0.16 10.68
CA PRO A 25 -8.34 1.03 9.92
C PRO A 25 -8.97 0.93 8.54
N ASP A 26 -9.28 2.07 7.93
CA ASP A 26 -10.00 2.24 6.66
C ASP A 26 -9.33 1.48 5.49
N ILE A 27 -9.51 0.15 5.51
CA ILE A 27 -9.01 -0.82 4.55
C ILE A 27 -10.24 -1.18 3.72
N SER A 28 -10.79 -0.19 3.03
CA SER A 28 -11.77 -0.45 1.98
C SER A 28 -11.02 -0.79 0.69
N PRO A 29 -11.54 -1.71 -0.12
CA PRO A 29 -11.15 -1.82 -1.51
C PRO A 29 -11.31 -0.45 -2.21
N LYS A 30 -10.43 -0.17 -3.16
CA LYS A 30 -10.38 1.04 -3.98
C LYS A 30 -10.03 0.64 -5.41
N ASP A 31 -10.47 1.48 -6.35
CA ASP A 31 -10.07 1.37 -7.74
C ASP A 31 -8.54 1.47 -7.89
N LEU A 32 -8.06 1.13 -9.08
CA LEU A 32 -6.67 1.30 -9.41
C LEU A 32 -6.24 2.76 -9.25
N PRO A 33 -5.01 3.01 -8.75
CA PRO A 33 -4.46 4.35 -8.74
C PRO A 33 -4.46 4.95 -10.15
N VAL A 34 -4.91 6.19 -10.29
CA VAL A 34 -4.99 6.88 -11.59
C VAL A 34 -3.62 6.92 -12.26
N GLU A 35 -2.56 7.10 -11.48
CA GLU A 35 -1.19 7.13 -11.98
C GLU A 35 -0.77 5.80 -12.64
N LEU A 36 -1.29 4.67 -12.13
CA LEU A 36 -1.07 3.37 -12.75
C LEU A 36 -1.91 3.21 -14.02
N VAL A 37 -3.18 3.63 -14.00
CA VAL A 37 -4.04 3.59 -15.20
C VAL A 37 -3.41 4.38 -16.35
N ASP A 38 -2.92 5.59 -16.08
CA ASP A 38 -2.19 6.42 -17.03
C ASP A 38 -0.95 5.69 -17.58
N LYS A 39 -0.18 5.03 -16.71
CA LYS A 39 1.02 4.28 -17.09
C LYS A 39 0.71 3.06 -17.97
N LEU A 40 -0.42 2.39 -17.72
CA LEU A 40 -0.86 1.24 -18.51
C LEU A 40 -1.35 1.62 -19.91
N ASN A 41 -1.75 2.89 -20.11
CA ASN A 41 -2.26 3.41 -21.38
C ASN A 41 -3.39 2.54 -21.96
N ILE A 42 -4.35 2.19 -21.11
CA ILE A 42 -5.52 1.36 -21.45
C ILE A 42 -6.75 2.23 -21.71
N ASN A 43 -7.72 1.71 -22.46
CA ASN A 43 -8.98 2.41 -22.70
C ASN A 43 -9.97 2.26 -21.53
N GLU A 44 -11.02 3.07 -21.52
CA GLU A 44 -12.01 3.14 -20.43
C GLU A 44 -12.78 1.81 -20.21
N ASP A 45 -13.05 1.03 -21.27
CA ASP A 45 -13.73 -0.26 -21.12
C ASP A 45 -12.84 -1.29 -20.42
N VAL A 46 -11.56 -1.32 -20.79
CA VAL A 46 -10.53 -2.15 -20.13
C VAL A 46 -10.33 -1.71 -18.69
N GLU A 47 -10.24 -0.40 -18.44
CA GLU A 47 -10.11 0.16 -17.09
C GLU A 47 -11.27 -0.27 -16.19
N LYS A 48 -12.53 -0.14 -16.64
CA LYS A 48 -13.72 -0.56 -15.86
C LYS A 48 -13.69 -2.05 -15.51
N LYS A 49 -13.35 -2.90 -16.48
CA LYS A 49 -13.23 -4.36 -16.25
C LYS A 49 -12.11 -4.68 -15.27
N LEU A 50 -10.97 -4.00 -15.41
CA LEU A 50 -9.80 -4.20 -14.57
C LEU A 50 -10.04 -3.70 -13.14
N ASN A 51 -10.64 -2.53 -12.95
CA ASN A 51 -11.02 -1.99 -11.63
C ASN A 51 -11.94 -2.96 -10.89
N LYS A 52 -12.98 -3.47 -11.56
CA LYS A 52 -13.89 -4.46 -10.96
C LYS A 52 -13.16 -5.75 -10.51
N ALA A 53 -12.18 -6.21 -11.30
CA ALA A 53 -11.38 -7.37 -10.93
C ALA A 53 -10.41 -7.05 -9.77
N TYR A 54 -9.78 -5.87 -9.81
CA TYR A 54 -8.83 -5.41 -8.81
C TYR A 54 -9.46 -5.19 -7.44
N VAL A 55 -10.66 -4.60 -7.39
CA VAL A 55 -11.46 -4.45 -6.15
C VAL A 55 -11.71 -5.81 -5.51
N ARG A 56 -12.08 -6.83 -6.30
CA ARG A 56 -12.29 -8.19 -5.78
C ARG A 56 -11.00 -8.81 -5.25
N LEU A 57 -9.88 -8.65 -5.94
CA LEU A 57 -8.58 -9.09 -5.42
C LEU A 57 -8.29 -8.44 -4.06
N GLN A 58 -8.56 -7.14 -3.92
CA GLN A 58 -8.37 -6.46 -2.64
C GLN A 58 -9.31 -7.00 -1.57
N GLU A 59 -10.59 -7.24 -1.87
CA GLU A 59 -11.54 -7.87 -0.94
C GLU A 59 -11.02 -9.22 -0.44
N ASP A 60 -10.58 -10.10 -1.34
CA ASP A 60 -10.03 -11.41 -0.99
C ASP A 60 -8.81 -11.29 -0.07
N VAL A 61 -7.87 -10.40 -0.40
CA VAL A 61 -6.66 -10.13 0.39
C VAL A 61 -7.03 -9.58 1.77
N ILE A 62 -7.93 -8.59 1.83
CA ILE A 62 -8.33 -7.92 3.06
C ILE A 62 -9.07 -8.89 3.98
N ASN A 63 -10.00 -9.67 3.44
CA ASN A 63 -10.76 -10.67 4.19
C ASN A 63 -9.83 -11.72 4.79
N THR A 64 -8.88 -12.24 3.99
CA THR A 64 -7.87 -13.21 4.46
C THR A 64 -7.03 -12.62 5.59
N MET A 65 -6.56 -11.37 5.43
CA MET A 65 -5.80 -10.68 6.49
C MET A 65 -6.62 -10.45 7.78
N ILE A 66 -7.92 -10.15 7.65
CA ILE A 66 -8.80 -9.96 8.80
C ILE A 66 -9.02 -11.28 9.55
N ILE A 67 -9.25 -12.38 8.81
CA ILE A 67 -9.41 -13.72 9.38
C ILE A 67 -8.12 -14.13 10.09
N ALA A 68 -6.97 -14.01 9.43
CA ALA A 68 -5.67 -14.31 10.01
C ALA A 68 -5.40 -13.56 11.32
N LYS A 69 -5.76 -12.28 11.36
CA LYS A 69 -5.61 -11.46 12.57
C LYS A 69 -6.57 -11.88 13.69
N LYS A 70 -7.76 -12.38 13.38
CA LYS A 70 -8.72 -12.89 14.36
C LYS A 70 -8.30 -14.24 14.94
N GLU A 71 -7.70 -15.09 14.12
CA GLU A 71 -7.25 -16.43 14.50
C GLU A 71 -5.95 -16.42 15.30
N GLY A 72 -5.17 -15.34 15.25
CA GLY A 72 -4.08 -15.05 16.19
C GLY A 72 -2.77 -15.79 15.92
N ASP A 73 -2.84 -17.03 15.43
CA ASP A 73 -1.69 -17.94 15.25
C ASP A 73 -1.40 -18.34 13.79
N ILE A 74 -1.80 -17.52 12.81
CA ILE A 74 -1.43 -17.79 11.41
C ILE A 74 0.07 -17.53 11.19
N ASN A 75 0.78 -18.55 10.72
CA ASN A 75 2.14 -18.45 10.23
C ASN A 75 2.23 -17.42 9.08
N GLN A 76 3.14 -16.45 9.21
CA GLN A 76 3.28 -15.36 8.24
C GLN A 76 3.69 -15.84 6.85
N GLU A 77 4.46 -16.93 6.74
CA GLU A 77 4.85 -17.48 5.44
C GLU A 77 3.66 -18.15 4.75
N ASP A 78 2.84 -18.88 5.49
CA ASP A 78 1.63 -19.52 4.95
C ASP A 78 0.62 -18.45 4.47
N LEU A 79 0.44 -17.39 5.26
CA LEU A 79 -0.37 -16.24 4.85
C LEU A 79 0.18 -15.59 3.57
N LYS A 80 1.50 -15.42 3.46
CA LYS A 80 2.13 -14.83 2.26
C LYS A 80 1.91 -15.70 1.02
N VAL A 81 2.02 -17.02 1.16
CA VAL A 81 1.73 -17.99 0.08
C VAL A 81 0.27 -17.87 -0.35
N GLU A 82 -0.67 -17.82 0.60
CA GLU A 82 -2.10 -17.69 0.30
C GLU A 82 -2.42 -16.38 -0.43
N LEU A 83 -1.89 -15.25 0.07
CA LEU A 83 -2.05 -13.94 -0.56
C LEU A 83 -1.48 -13.90 -1.98
N ASN A 84 -0.33 -14.55 -2.21
CA ASN A 84 0.24 -14.70 -3.55
C ASN A 84 -0.62 -15.60 -4.45
N GLY A 85 -1.29 -16.61 -3.89
CA GLY A 85 -2.27 -17.41 -4.61
C GLY A 85 -3.43 -16.58 -5.17
N TYR A 86 -3.99 -15.65 -4.39
CA TYR A 86 -5.03 -14.73 -4.89
C TYR A 86 -4.50 -13.83 -6.00
N ARG A 87 -3.29 -13.27 -5.84
CA ARG A 87 -2.64 -12.43 -6.87
C ARG A 87 -2.42 -13.18 -8.17
N GLN A 88 -1.90 -14.40 -8.13
CA GLN A 88 -1.67 -15.21 -9.33
C GLN A 88 -2.99 -15.60 -10.03
N LYS A 89 -4.03 -15.96 -9.27
CA LYS A 89 -5.36 -16.23 -9.83
C LYS A 89 -5.94 -15.01 -10.52
N HIS A 90 -5.79 -13.83 -9.90
CA HIS A 90 -6.20 -12.56 -10.48
C HIS A 90 -5.46 -12.27 -11.79
N LEU A 91 -4.13 -12.39 -11.79
CA LEU A 91 -3.30 -12.14 -12.98
C LEU A 91 -3.69 -13.03 -14.16
N LYS A 92 -3.90 -14.33 -13.92
CA LYS A 92 -4.40 -15.26 -14.95
C LYS A 92 -5.74 -14.82 -15.55
N LYS A 93 -6.63 -14.26 -14.73
CA LYS A 93 -7.96 -13.85 -15.15
C LYS A 93 -7.97 -12.58 -16.00
N VAL A 94 -7.05 -11.65 -15.73
CA VAL A 94 -7.02 -10.33 -16.38
C VAL A 94 -6.03 -10.24 -17.54
N LYS A 95 -5.31 -11.32 -17.85
CA LYS A 95 -4.29 -11.35 -18.90
C LYS A 95 -4.81 -10.85 -20.24
N ASP A 96 -5.99 -11.32 -20.65
CA ASP A 96 -6.56 -10.99 -21.95
C ASP A 96 -7.30 -9.64 -21.98
N PHE A 97 -7.25 -8.86 -20.88
CA PHE A 97 -7.91 -7.55 -20.85
C PHE A 97 -7.09 -6.47 -21.54
N MET A 98 -5.77 -6.63 -21.62
CA MET A 98 -4.85 -5.58 -22.05
C MET A 98 -3.70 -6.16 -22.89
N PRO A 99 -2.98 -5.32 -23.66
CA PRO A 99 -1.79 -5.76 -24.40
C PRO A 99 -0.70 -6.30 -23.47
N ASP A 100 0.18 -7.16 -23.99
CA ASP A 100 1.26 -7.81 -23.21
C ASP A 100 2.17 -6.81 -22.47
N THR A 101 2.43 -5.64 -23.06
CA THR A 101 3.24 -4.58 -22.45
C THR A 101 2.58 -3.96 -21.21
N ALA A 102 1.28 -3.67 -21.30
CA ALA A 102 0.48 -3.20 -20.17
C ALA A 102 0.32 -4.31 -19.12
N TYR A 103 0.10 -5.54 -19.56
CA TYR A 103 -0.02 -6.70 -18.67
C TYR A 103 1.25 -6.90 -17.84
N THR A 104 2.43 -6.81 -18.45
CA THR A 104 3.71 -6.98 -17.75
C THR A 104 3.88 -5.93 -16.65
N THR A 105 3.58 -4.66 -16.96
CA THR A 105 3.62 -3.56 -15.98
C THR A 105 2.61 -3.79 -14.84
N TYR A 106 1.43 -4.28 -15.17
CA TYR A 106 0.40 -4.58 -14.18
C TYR A 106 0.76 -5.78 -13.30
N GLU A 107 1.34 -6.83 -13.87
CA GLU A 107 1.83 -8.01 -13.17
C GLU A 107 2.89 -7.65 -12.13
N GLU A 108 3.89 -6.87 -12.53
CA GLU A 108 4.90 -6.34 -11.62
C GLU A 108 4.23 -5.61 -10.45
N PHE A 109 3.33 -4.66 -10.73
CA PHE A 109 2.63 -3.89 -9.71
C PHE A 109 1.81 -4.76 -8.73
N ILE A 110 1.12 -5.79 -9.21
CA ILE A 110 0.27 -6.64 -8.36
C ILE A 110 1.10 -7.51 -7.41
N MET A 111 2.30 -7.92 -7.85
CA MET A 111 3.18 -8.78 -7.07
C MET A 111 3.95 -8.02 -5.99
N LEU A 112 4.17 -6.71 -6.17
CA LEU A 112 4.74 -5.83 -5.16
C LEU A 112 4.01 -5.93 -3.81
N ASP A 113 4.75 -5.82 -2.71
CA ASP A 113 4.18 -5.74 -1.38
C ASP A 113 3.43 -4.41 -1.15
N ARG A 114 2.87 -4.18 0.05
CA ARG A 114 2.12 -2.95 0.33
C ARG A 114 3.01 -1.70 0.42
N ARG A 115 4.26 -1.82 0.86
CA ARG A 115 5.23 -0.72 0.93
C ARG A 115 5.70 -0.37 -0.47
N GLU A 116 6.14 -1.35 -1.23
CA GLU A 116 6.63 -1.22 -2.60
C GLU A 116 5.55 -0.65 -3.53
N ARG A 117 4.28 -1.10 -3.42
CA ARG A 117 3.20 -0.49 -4.21
C ARG A 117 3.01 1.00 -3.92
N ARG A 118 3.12 1.43 -2.67
CA ARG A 118 2.98 2.85 -2.32
C ARG A 118 4.13 3.68 -2.90
N GLU A 119 5.33 3.14 -2.85
CA GLU A 119 6.51 3.77 -3.43
C GLU A 119 6.42 3.83 -4.96
N TYR A 120 6.00 2.74 -5.60
CA TYR A 120 5.78 2.69 -7.04
C TYR A 120 4.79 3.77 -7.51
N ILE A 121 3.64 3.89 -6.84
CA ILE A 121 2.65 4.93 -7.17
C ILE A 121 3.19 6.32 -6.90
N LEU A 122 3.94 6.53 -5.82
CA LEU A 122 4.59 7.81 -5.54
C LEU A 122 5.54 8.20 -6.67
N VAL A 123 6.39 7.28 -7.13
CA VAL A 123 7.32 7.51 -8.25
C VAL A 123 6.56 7.90 -9.52
N LEU A 124 5.48 7.19 -9.86
CA LEU A 124 4.65 7.55 -11.01
C LEU A 124 4.04 8.95 -10.85
N LYS A 125 3.55 9.28 -9.66
CA LYS A 125 2.97 10.59 -9.34
C LYS A 125 3.98 11.73 -9.46
N LEU A 126 5.23 11.48 -9.08
CA LEU A 126 6.31 12.46 -9.19
C LEU A 126 6.73 12.74 -10.63
N LYS A 127 6.40 11.85 -11.59
CA LYS A 127 6.74 12.00 -13.01
C LYS A 127 8.21 12.36 -13.22
N LEU A 128 9.10 11.63 -12.53
CA LEU A 128 10.55 11.89 -12.56
C LEU A 128 11.10 11.71 -13.98
N THR A 129 12.01 12.61 -14.37
CA THR A 129 12.86 12.37 -15.55
C THR A 129 13.82 11.20 -15.29
N PRO A 130 14.42 10.57 -16.32
CA PRO A 130 15.37 9.49 -16.13
C PRO A 130 16.54 9.86 -15.18
N ASP A 131 17.11 11.06 -15.33
CA ASP A 131 18.18 11.56 -14.45
C ASP A 131 17.69 11.78 -13.00
N GLN A 132 16.50 12.33 -12.82
CA GLN A 132 15.91 12.47 -11.49
C GLN A 132 15.63 11.12 -10.85
N LYS A 133 15.17 10.13 -11.63
CA LYS A 133 14.86 8.78 -11.15
C LYS A 133 16.12 8.07 -10.66
N GLU A 134 17.20 8.14 -11.43
CA GLU A 134 18.49 7.55 -11.03
C GLU A 134 18.99 8.13 -9.70
N LYS A 135 18.96 9.45 -9.57
CA LYS A 135 19.34 10.15 -8.32
C LYS A 135 18.40 9.83 -7.16
N TYR A 136 17.10 9.79 -7.42
CA TYR A 136 16.09 9.40 -6.43
C TYR A 136 16.37 8.01 -5.88
N ASP A 137 16.59 7.03 -6.76
CA ASP A 137 16.85 5.64 -6.39
C ASP A 137 18.15 5.50 -5.61
N ALA A 138 19.20 6.22 -6.02
CA ALA A 138 20.48 6.25 -5.29
C ALA A 138 20.30 6.78 -3.85
N ILE A 139 19.48 7.84 -3.67
CA ILE A 139 19.16 8.39 -2.35
C ILE A 139 18.35 7.38 -1.52
N GLN A 140 17.37 6.68 -2.12
CA GLN A 140 16.60 5.66 -1.40
C GLN A 140 17.48 4.48 -0.96
N ALA A 141 18.27 3.93 -1.88
CA ALA A 141 19.16 2.80 -1.61
C ALA A 141 20.19 3.12 -0.52
N SER A 142 20.78 4.32 -0.56
CA SER A 142 21.70 4.79 0.48
C SER A 142 21.01 4.86 1.85
N ASN A 143 19.79 5.41 1.91
CA ASN A 143 19.04 5.51 3.16
C ASN A 143 18.62 4.15 3.70
N GLU A 144 18.22 3.18 2.87
CA GLU A 144 17.84 1.85 3.34
C GLU A 144 18.99 1.15 4.08
N GLN A 145 20.21 1.28 3.59
CA GLN A 145 21.40 0.73 4.26
C GLN A 145 21.62 1.34 5.64
N VAL A 146 21.48 2.67 5.75
CA VAL A 146 21.63 3.37 7.04
C VAL A 146 20.50 3.02 8.00
N ILE A 147 19.26 2.94 7.51
CA ILE A 147 18.09 2.53 8.31
C ILE A 147 18.28 1.11 8.85
N SER A 148 18.81 0.18 8.05
CA SER A 148 19.06 -1.19 8.50
C SER A 148 20.05 -1.21 9.67
N LYS A 149 21.16 -0.47 9.56
CA LYS A 149 22.16 -0.35 10.63
C LYS A 149 21.57 0.25 11.91
N ILE A 150 20.77 1.31 11.79
CA ILE A 150 20.08 1.93 12.94
C ILE A 150 19.11 0.93 13.60
N LYS A 151 18.35 0.17 12.81
CA LYS A 151 17.41 -0.83 13.35
C LYS A 151 18.13 -1.95 14.11
N GLU A 152 19.29 -2.37 13.63
CA GLU A 152 20.13 -3.36 14.31
C GLU A 152 20.75 -2.79 15.58
N GLN A 153 21.31 -1.58 15.52
CA GLN A 153 21.97 -0.92 16.64
C GLN A 153 21.02 -0.65 17.81
N TYR A 154 19.80 -0.20 17.53
CA TYR A 154 18.79 0.15 18.56
C TYR A 154 17.69 -0.91 18.68
N LYS A 155 18.00 -2.17 18.39
CA LYS A 155 17.03 -3.27 18.45
C LYS A 155 16.47 -3.40 19.87
N GLY A 156 15.15 -3.23 20.00
CA GLY A 156 14.46 -3.31 21.30
C GLY A 156 14.24 -1.96 21.98
N ASP A 157 14.95 -0.91 21.57
CA ASP A 157 14.74 0.46 22.05
C ASP A 157 14.02 1.30 20.99
N ARG A 158 12.73 1.48 21.18
CA ARG A 158 11.87 2.21 20.24
C ARG A 158 12.12 3.72 20.25
N GLU A 159 12.55 4.29 21.38
CA GLU A 159 12.78 5.72 21.49
C GLU A 159 14.12 6.10 20.88
N ALA A 160 15.20 5.38 21.23
CA ALA A 160 16.50 5.63 20.64
C ALA A 160 16.51 5.37 19.12
N MET A 161 15.81 4.33 18.65
CA MET A 161 15.64 4.09 17.22
C MET A 161 14.91 5.25 16.53
N ARG A 162 13.87 5.80 17.17
CA ARG A 162 13.14 6.94 16.63
C ARG A 162 14.05 8.16 16.52
N ASP A 163 14.77 8.49 17.58
CA ASP A 163 15.62 9.68 17.63
C ASP A 163 16.78 9.60 16.64
N ALA A 164 17.32 8.40 16.40
CA ALA A 164 18.33 8.16 15.36
C ALA A 164 17.77 8.30 13.93
N LEU A 165 16.49 7.98 13.70
CA LEU A 165 15.86 8.05 12.37
C LEU A 165 15.39 9.46 11.98
N ILE A 166 15.11 10.34 12.94
CA ILE A 166 14.69 11.73 12.66
C ILE A 166 15.72 12.51 11.82
N PRO A 167 17.02 12.59 12.20
CA PRO A 167 17.99 13.35 11.42
C PRO A 167 18.20 12.74 10.04
N LEU A 168 18.19 11.40 9.93
CA LEU A 168 18.30 10.71 8.63
C LEU A 168 17.16 11.10 7.69
N LYS A 169 15.93 11.14 8.21
CA LYS A 169 14.78 11.58 7.42
C LYS A 169 14.93 13.03 6.98
N LYS A 170 15.39 13.93 7.86
CA LYS A 170 15.62 15.35 7.50
C LYS A 170 16.68 15.47 6.40
N GLN A 171 17.79 14.74 6.52
CA GLN A 171 18.84 14.69 5.51
C GLN A 171 18.33 14.14 4.19
N GLN A 172 17.54 13.07 4.20
CA GLN A 172 16.91 12.52 3.00
C GLN A 172 16.07 13.57 2.28
N PHE A 173 15.22 14.32 3.02
CA PHE A 173 14.42 15.39 2.42
C PHE A 173 15.26 16.52 1.83
N GLN A 174 16.39 16.87 2.45
CA GLN A 174 17.32 17.85 1.92
C GLN A 174 18.00 17.38 0.64
N MET A 175 18.42 16.11 0.58
CA MET A 175 19.00 15.54 -0.64
C MET A 175 17.97 15.48 -1.77
N LEU A 176 16.73 15.08 -1.46
CA LEU A 176 15.66 15.03 -2.46
C LEU A 176 15.27 16.43 -2.95
N ALA A 177 15.33 17.46 -2.10
CA ALA A 177 15.07 18.84 -2.51
C ALA A 177 16.11 19.41 -3.51
N GLN A 178 17.28 18.78 -3.64
CA GLN A 178 18.28 19.15 -4.65
C GLN A 178 18.02 18.50 -6.02
N VAL A 179 17.18 17.45 -6.06
CA VAL A 179 16.91 16.65 -7.26
C VAL A 179 15.51 16.91 -7.80
N LEU A 180 14.55 17.11 -6.90
CA LEU A 180 13.14 17.28 -7.20
C LEU A 180 12.77 18.76 -7.30
N THR A 181 11.79 19.08 -8.12
CA THR A 181 11.18 20.41 -8.15
C THR A 181 10.38 20.69 -6.86
N GLU A 182 10.03 21.95 -6.62
CA GLU A 182 9.19 22.33 -5.47
C GLU A 182 7.85 21.58 -5.47
N GLU A 183 7.18 21.52 -6.63
CA GLU A 183 5.91 20.78 -6.79
C GLU A 183 6.07 19.28 -6.49
N GLN A 184 7.15 18.65 -6.99
CA GLN A 184 7.46 17.25 -6.71
C GLN A 184 7.76 17.02 -5.21
N MET A 185 8.42 17.98 -4.55
CA MET A 185 8.66 17.93 -3.11
C MET A 185 7.38 18.07 -2.29
N GLU A 186 6.41 18.86 -2.73
CA GLU A 186 5.10 18.94 -2.08
C GLU A 186 4.34 17.61 -2.18
N ILE A 187 4.35 16.98 -3.36
CA ILE A 187 3.78 15.64 -3.56
C ILE A 187 4.44 14.63 -2.61
N LEU A 188 5.77 14.64 -2.53
CA LEU A 188 6.53 13.76 -1.64
C LEU A 188 6.14 13.97 -0.17
N LYS A 189 6.14 15.23 0.31
CA LYS A 189 5.80 15.58 1.69
C LYS A 189 4.36 15.17 2.05
N ALA A 190 3.42 15.33 1.12
CA ALA A 190 2.02 14.93 1.32
C ALA A 190 1.83 13.41 1.41
N SER A 191 2.71 12.62 0.78
CA SER A 191 2.65 11.15 0.82
C SER A 191 3.13 10.56 2.14
N VAL A 192 3.92 11.31 2.91
CA VAL A 192 4.36 10.89 4.24
C VAL A 192 3.18 11.00 5.20
N PRO A 193 2.78 9.89 5.86
CA PRO A 193 1.67 9.92 6.80
C PRO A 193 1.97 10.93 7.91
N LYS A 194 1.16 11.99 7.98
CA LYS A 194 1.13 12.91 9.12
C LYS A 194 0.68 12.11 10.33
N ARG A 195 1.63 11.69 11.18
CA ARG A 195 1.26 11.14 12.49
C ARG A 195 0.50 12.25 13.22
N GLY A 196 -0.71 11.93 13.70
CA GLY A 196 -1.59 12.90 14.35
C GLY A 196 -0.83 13.77 15.35
N ASN A 197 -0.97 15.09 15.20
CA ASN A 197 -0.44 16.16 16.05
C ASN A 197 0.82 15.80 16.85
N ARG A 198 2.01 15.99 16.25
CA ARG A 198 3.24 16.37 16.95
C ARG A 198 4.29 16.89 15.95
N GLN A 199 4.26 18.21 15.83
CA GLN A 199 5.20 19.18 15.25
C GLN A 199 5.63 19.04 13.78
N PRO A 200 5.69 20.16 13.04
CA PRO A 200 6.33 20.21 11.74
C PRO A 200 7.82 19.90 11.89
N ILE A 201 8.36 19.17 10.92
CA ILE A 201 9.81 19.14 10.71
C ILE A 201 10.10 20.46 9.98
N ASP A 202 10.49 21.47 10.74
CA ASP A 202 11.10 22.71 10.23
C ASP A 202 12.54 22.43 9.75
#